data_AF-A0A662AGR7-F1
#
_entry.id   AF-A0A662AGR7-F1
#
_cell.length_a   1.000
_cell.length_b   1.000
_cell.length_c   1.000
_cell.angle_alpha   90.00
_cell.angle_beta   90.00
_cell.angle_gamma   90.00
#
_symmetry.space_group_name_H-M   'P 1'
#
loop_
_entity.id
_entity.type
_entity.pdbx_description
1 polymer ?
#
loop_
_entity_poly.entity_id
_entity_poly.type
_entity_poly.pdbx_seq_one_letter_code
_entity_poly.pdbx_strand_id
1 'polypeptide(L)'
;MIIKAAIKHKGKVYTGERHSHILSDADTVHGLGFGGLKLGKQGFVNHKGTFLTRDEAAVEAFRCRQIKRMPEKVLTSEDLW
;
A
#
# COMPACT_ATOMS: atom_id res chain seq x y z
N MET A 1 11.61 -0.76 -6.90
CA MET A 1 10.65 -1.86 -7.12
C MET A 1 9.76 -2.00 -5.89
N ILE A 2 8.45 -1.94 -6.08
CA ILE A 2 7.41 -2.22 -5.07
C ILE A 2 7.33 -3.72 -4.83
N ILE A 3 7.20 -4.12 -3.57
CA ILE A 3 7.13 -5.53 -3.18
C ILE A 3 5.87 -5.89 -2.38
N LYS A 4 5.22 -4.92 -1.71
CA LYS A 4 4.02 -5.15 -0.89
C LYS A 4 3.10 -3.94 -0.88
N ALA A 5 1.79 -4.16 -0.80
CA ALA A 5 0.84 -3.13 -0.39
C ALA A 5 1.07 -2.78 1.09
N ALA A 6 0.79 -1.54 1.45
CA ALA A 6 1.01 -1.06 2.80
C ALA A 6 0.00 -0.01 3.26
N ILE A 7 -0.21 0.06 4.58
CA ILE A 7 -0.98 1.12 5.23
C ILE A 7 -0.17 1.67 6.41
N LYS A 8 0.07 2.98 6.42
CA LYS A 8 0.75 3.67 7.51
C LYS A 8 -0.28 4.26 8.46
N HIS A 9 -0.28 3.82 9.72
CA HIS A 9 -1.19 4.30 10.76
C HIS A 9 -0.46 4.39 12.11
N LYS A 10 -0.57 5.54 12.79
CA LYS A 10 0.07 5.83 14.10
C LYS A 10 1.56 5.44 14.15
N GLY A 11 2.32 5.80 13.11
CA GLY A 11 3.76 5.51 13.03
C GLY A 11 4.12 4.07 12.68
N LYS A 12 3.16 3.14 12.64
CA LYS A 12 3.36 1.75 12.21
C LYS A 12 3.01 1.60 10.73
N VAL A 13 3.72 0.71 10.05
CA VAL A 13 3.46 0.32 8.65
C VAL A 13 3.00 -1.13 8.66
N TYR A 14 1.77 -1.36 8.21
CA TYR A 14 1.18 -2.68 8.03
C TYR A 14 1.32 -3.05 6.57
N THR A 15 1.76 -4.27 6.26
CA THR A 15 2.03 -4.70 4.88
C THR A 15 1.31 -5.99 4.53
N GLY A 16 0.95 -6.16 3.26
CA GLY A 16 0.32 -7.36 2.72
C GLY A 16 0.32 -7.31 1.20
N GLU A 17 -0.38 -8.25 0.57
CA GLU A 17 -0.50 -8.27 -0.90
C GLU A 17 -1.52 -7.24 -1.40
N ARG A 18 -2.67 -7.12 -0.74
CA ARG A 18 -3.75 -6.19 -1.10
C ARG A 18 -4.14 -5.32 0.09
N HIS A 19 -4.53 -4.06 -0.15
CA HIS A 19 -5.00 -3.16 0.92
C HIS A 19 -6.23 -3.72 1.65
N SER A 20 -7.13 -4.41 0.93
CA SER A 20 -8.31 -5.06 1.51
C SER A 20 -7.95 -6.14 2.53
N HIS A 21 -6.94 -6.96 2.24
CA HIS A 21 -6.47 -8.00 3.17
C HIS A 21 -5.85 -7.37 4.42
N ILE A 22 -5.01 -6.33 4.24
CA ILE A 22 -4.41 -5.61 5.39
C ILE A 22 -5.49 -5.01 6.30
N LEU A 23 -6.56 -4.46 5.71
CA LEU A 23 -7.67 -3.89 6.48
C LEU A 23 -8.45 -4.98 7.23
N SER A 24 -8.72 -6.11 6.59
CA SER A 24 -9.42 -7.25 7.21
C SER A 24 -8.61 -7.87 8.36
N ASP A 25 -7.32 -8.10 8.13
CA ASP A 25 -6.42 -8.67 9.14
C ASP A 25 -6.31 -7.75 10.34
N ALA A 26 -6.20 -6.44 10.13
CA ALA A 26 -5.99 -5.55 11.25
C ALA A 26 -7.24 -5.27 12.08
N ASP A 27 -8.43 -5.39 11.49
CA ASP A 27 -9.68 -5.41 12.26
C ASP A 27 -9.74 -6.66 13.15
N THR A 28 -9.43 -7.82 12.57
CA THR A 28 -9.51 -9.14 13.22
C THR A 28 -8.41 -9.37 14.27
N VAL A 29 -7.17 -9.00 13.97
CA VAL A 29 -5.96 -9.37 14.72
C VAL A 29 -5.54 -8.28 15.71
N HIS A 30 -5.70 -7.01 15.34
CA HIS A 30 -5.22 -5.89 16.15
C HIS A 30 -6.30 -5.19 16.94
N GLY A 31 -7.56 -5.63 16.83
CA GLY A 31 -8.70 -5.06 17.56
C GLY A 31 -8.89 -3.57 17.28
N LEU A 32 -8.45 -3.10 16.10
CA LEU A 32 -8.47 -1.68 15.75
C LEU A 32 -9.89 -1.17 15.40
N GLY A 33 -10.86 -2.08 15.31
CA GLY A 33 -12.26 -1.81 14.99
C GLY A 33 -12.47 -1.36 13.54
N PHE A 34 -13.73 -1.38 13.11
CA PHE A 34 -14.22 -0.86 11.82
C PHE A 34 -13.95 0.64 11.66
N GLY A 35 -12.70 1.04 11.40
CA GLY A 35 -12.33 2.43 11.18
C GLY A 35 -10.87 2.79 11.42
N GLY A 36 -10.15 2.05 12.27
CA GLY A 36 -8.80 2.46 12.69
C GLY A 36 -7.83 2.63 11.51
N LEU A 37 -7.63 1.57 10.74
CA LEU A 37 -6.71 1.59 9.59
C LEU A 37 -7.30 2.20 8.32
N LYS A 38 -8.61 2.37 8.22
CA LYS A 38 -9.23 3.14 7.13
C LYS A 38 -8.78 4.60 7.12
N LEU A 39 -8.45 5.16 8.30
CA LEU A 39 -7.87 6.50 8.45
C LEU A 39 -6.35 6.54 8.20
N GLY A 40 -5.72 5.39 8.01
CA GLY A 40 -4.29 5.29 7.69
C GLY A 40 -3.99 5.72 6.25
N LYS A 41 -2.76 6.19 6.01
CA LYS A 41 -2.29 6.48 4.64
C LYS A 41 -2.03 5.16 3.91
N GLN A 42 -2.81 4.88 2.87
CA GLN A 42 -2.59 3.73 2.02
C GLN A 42 -1.46 4.01 1.01
N GLY A 43 -0.66 3.01 0.75
CA GLY A 43 0.53 3.11 -0.08
C GLY A 43 1.17 1.75 -0.30
N PHE A 44 2.47 1.73 -0.52
CA PHE A 44 3.23 0.53 -0.82
C PHE A 44 4.58 0.55 -0.12
N VAL A 45 5.24 -0.60 -0.06
CA VAL A 45 6.63 -0.70 0.39
C VAL A 45 7.50 -1.16 -0.77
N ASN A 46 8.62 -0.48 -0.95
CA ASN A 46 9.63 -0.87 -1.93
C ASN A 46 10.61 -1.91 -1.36
N HIS A 47 11.44 -2.50 -2.22
CA HIS A 47 12.51 -3.44 -1.84
C HIS A 47 13.51 -2.91 -0.79
N LYS A 48 13.55 -1.59 -0.54
CA LYS A 48 14.40 -0.96 0.49
C LYS A 48 13.69 -0.84 1.84
N GLY A 49 12.44 -1.28 1.95
CA GLY A 49 11.62 -1.12 3.15
C GLY A 49 11.02 0.29 3.31
N THR A 50 11.15 1.16 2.32
CA THR A 50 10.58 2.51 2.35
C THR A 50 9.08 2.46 2.08
N PHE A 51 8.28 3.07 2.95
CA PHE A 51 6.87 3.32 2.68
C PHE A 51 6.74 4.46 1.66
N LEU A 52 5.98 4.21 0.60
CA LEU A 52 5.65 5.16 -0.46
C LEU A 52 4.15 5.39 -0.46
N THR A 53 3.70 6.64 -0.60
CA THR A 53 2.30 6.94 -0.90
C THR A 53 1.92 6.43 -2.29
N ARG A 54 0.63 6.37 -2.63
CA ARG A 54 0.19 5.80 -3.92
C ARG A 54 0.73 6.56 -5.14
N ASP A 55 0.91 7.87 -5.02
CA ASP A 55 1.51 8.74 -6.02
C ASP A 55 3.02 8.50 -6.16
N GLU A 56 3.76 8.46 -5.06
CA GLU A 56 5.19 8.09 -5.07
C GLU A 56 5.41 6.68 -5.62
N ALA A 57 4.54 5.75 -5.23
CA ALA A 57 4.56 4.38 -5.67
C ALA A 57 4.30 4.25 -7.18
N ALA A 58 3.38 5.05 -7.75
CA ALA A 58 3.16 5.06 -9.21
C ALA A 58 4.46 5.37 -9.97
N VAL A 59 5.18 6.40 -9.52
CA VAL A 59 6.46 6.81 -10.14
C VAL A 59 7.51 5.71 -9.99
N GLU A 60 7.66 5.14 -8.80
CA GLU A 60 8.60 4.04 -8.55
C GLU A 60 8.27 2.80 -9.38
N ALA A 61 7.00 2.41 -9.45
CA ALA A 61 6.53 1.26 -10.23
C ALA A 61 6.83 1.44 -11.73
N PHE A 62 6.57 2.63 -12.27
CA PHE A 62 6.84 2.94 -13.67
C PHE A 62 8.34 2.93 -13.96
N ARG A 63 9.16 3.56 -13.11
CA ARG A 63 10.63 3.54 -13.22
C ARG A 63 11.20 2.13 -13.18
N CYS A 64 10.63 1.26 -12.35
CA CYS A 64 11.01 -0.14 -12.24
C CYS A 64 10.33 -1.04 -13.28
N ARG A 65 9.57 -0.50 -14.24
CA ARG A 65 8.85 -1.24 -15.27
C ARG A 65 7.86 -2.30 -14.74
N GLN A 66 7.36 -2.13 -13.51
CA GLN A 66 6.32 -2.99 -12.95
C GLN A 66 4.94 -2.68 -13.55
N ILE A 67 4.75 -1.44 -14.00
CA ILE A 67 3.60 -1.01 -14.77
C ILE A 67 4.05 -0.44 -16.11
N LYS A 68 3.25 -0.64 -17.16
CA LYS A 68 3.57 -0.18 -18.52
C LYS A 68 3.24 1.29 -18.75
N ARG A 69 2.31 1.85 -17.98
CA ARG A 69 1.80 3.22 -18.10
C ARG A 69 1.53 3.78 -16.72
N MET A 70 1.63 5.10 -16.56
CA MET A 70 1.25 5.77 -15.33
C MET A 70 -0.28 5.77 -15.19
N PRO A 71 -0.84 5.44 -14.01
CA PRO A 71 -2.27 5.53 -13.77
C PRO A 71 -2.74 6.98 -13.76
N GLU A 72 -3.96 7.24 -14.24
CA GLU A 72 -4.54 8.59 -14.31
C GLU A 72 -4.88 9.18 -12.93
N LYS A 73 -5.14 8.32 -11.94
CA LYS A 73 -5.53 8.73 -10.59
C LYS A 73 -4.42 8.43 -9.58
N VAL A 74 -4.32 7.17 -9.18
CA VAL A 74 -3.36 6.69 -8.17
C VAL A 74 -3.03 5.23 -8.45
N LEU A 75 -1.87 4.77 -7.98
CA LEU A 75 -1.55 3.35 -8.03
C LEU A 75 -2.42 2.56 -7.04
N THR A 76 -3.09 1.53 -7.54
CA THR A 76 -3.85 0.55 -6.76
C THR A 76 -3.11 -0.79 -6.71
N SER A 77 -3.50 -1.67 -5.80
CA SER A 77 -2.90 -3.01 -5.72
C SER A 77 -3.15 -3.81 -7.01
N GLU A 78 -4.31 -3.58 -7.63
CA GLU A 78 -4.77 -4.19 -8.87
C GLU A 78 -3.91 -3.80 -10.08
N ASP A 79 -3.25 -2.64 -10.04
CA ASP A 79 -2.33 -2.22 -11.11
C ASP A 79 -1.00 -3.01 -11.08
N LEU A 80 -0.66 -3.61 -9.94
CA LEU A 80 0.57 -4.38 -9.72
C LEU A 80 0.36 -5.90 -9.73
N TRP A 81 -0.86 -6.37 -9.40
CA TRP A 81 -1.23 -7.79 -9.27
C TRP A 81 -2.65 -8.05 -9.75
#